data_AF-A0A836Q0W4-F1
#
_entry.id   AF-A0A836Q0W4-F1
#
_cell.length_a   1.000
_cell.length_b   1.000
_cell.length_c   1.000
_cell.angle_alpha   90.00
_cell.angle_beta   90.00
_cell.angle_gamma   90.00
#
_symmetry.space_group_name_H-M   'P 1'
#
loop_
_entity.id
_entity.type
_entity.pdbx_description
1 polymer ?
#
loop_
_entity_poly.entity_id
_entity_poly.type
_entity_poly.pdbx_seq_one_letter_code
_entity_poly.pdbx_strand_id
1 'polypeptide(L)'
;MSHALASQSSGRFVSYAQNREDALLFRALKNVERGCYVDVGACDPQRDSVTKAFYDRGWRGINIEPVTHWYKMLVAERPDDINLQVLAWNKPDTVPFFEVEDSGLSTTDEQQAKLYEASSSDMIVRTEKTALPLRTILNEHNIQEAHFLKIDAEGSEFEVLSGIDFSRFQPWIIVIESLEPLSDIPSWEKWHHILEEQGYAFRYFDGLNRFYTSSQHPELAVHFEMPLTHVDEIVSSRENRLAHEVVELRRKVFLLEVQKDASTIDCLVERQGESLKPIARGGWYEEEDHGAYKALWSGPTNESWLDFRTPQSDEGYLRFHIVSALKAEQLLSLKVTANGQPLNYTRVQDELGFLHEAKLTGIRRDQTTVRITFRINTTFRPRDLHAESLDRRGLGILMDQAEIRIPV
;
A
#
# COMPACT_ATOMS: atom_id res chain seq x y z
N MET A 1 15.83 33.82 -7.15
CA MET A 1 16.91 32.95 -6.66
C MET A 1 16.27 31.63 -6.27
N SER A 2 16.84 30.55 -6.81
CA SER A 2 16.49 29.12 -6.70
C SER A 2 15.48 28.69 -5.62
N HIS A 3 14.28 28.27 -6.06
CA HIS A 3 13.54 27.23 -5.37
C HIS A 3 14.16 25.89 -5.74
N ALA A 4 14.84 25.27 -4.78
CA ALA A 4 15.28 23.89 -4.88
C ALA A 4 14.02 23.01 -4.86
N LEU A 5 13.70 22.42 -6.01
CA LEU A 5 12.81 21.27 -6.09
C LEU A 5 13.55 20.09 -5.47
N ALA A 6 13.34 19.90 -4.16
CA ALA A 6 13.67 18.66 -3.50
C ALA A 6 12.80 17.56 -4.11
N SER A 7 13.44 16.55 -4.69
CA SER A 7 12.81 15.33 -5.17
C SER A 7 12.14 14.60 -4.00
N GLN A 8 10.83 14.78 -3.84
CA GLN A 8 10.01 13.84 -3.08
C GLN A 8 9.44 12.84 -4.07
N SER A 9 9.71 11.55 -3.84
CA SER A 9 9.03 10.45 -4.51
C SER A 9 7.53 10.63 -4.33
N SER A 10 6.81 10.94 -5.42
CA SER A 10 5.37 11.17 -5.47
C SER A 10 4.59 9.87 -5.25
N GLY A 11 4.57 9.37 -4.02
CA GLY A 11 3.71 8.27 -3.63
C GLY A 11 2.34 8.79 -3.23
N ARG A 12 1.29 8.36 -3.95
CA ARG A 12 -0.12 8.60 -3.57
C ARG A 12 -0.39 8.18 -2.13
N PHE A 13 -1.27 8.88 -1.42
CA PHE A 13 -1.69 8.46 -0.09
C PHE A 13 -2.62 7.25 -0.19
N VAL A 14 -2.21 6.11 0.36
CA VAL A 14 -3.05 4.91 0.45
C VAL A 14 -3.93 5.01 1.69
N SER A 15 -5.24 5.13 1.47
CA SER A 15 -6.27 5.19 2.52
C SER A 15 -6.81 3.79 2.82
N TYR A 16 -6.92 3.46 4.10
CA TYR A 16 -7.45 2.19 4.60
C TYR A 16 -8.85 2.32 5.18
N ALA A 17 -9.28 3.55 5.48
CA ALA A 17 -10.57 3.84 6.11
C ALA A 17 -11.75 3.80 5.12
N GLN A 18 -12.95 3.55 5.64
CA GLN A 18 -14.16 3.36 4.84
C GLN A 18 -14.58 4.62 4.08
N ASN A 19 -14.62 5.78 4.76
CA ASN A 19 -14.96 7.08 4.17
C ASN A 19 -13.74 8.00 4.01
N ARG A 20 -12.52 7.43 3.99
CA ARG A 20 -11.25 8.16 3.84
C ARG A 20 -10.98 9.14 4.98
N GLU A 21 -11.44 8.83 6.17
CA GLU A 21 -11.23 9.56 7.41
C GLU A 21 -9.74 9.76 7.65
N ASP A 22 -8.95 8.71 7.43
CA ASP A 22 -7.50 8.72 7.56
C ASP A 22 -6.82 9.71 6.61
N ALA A 23 -7.33 9.86 5.39
CA ALA A 23 -6.80 10.80 4.42
C ALA A 23 -7.18 12.26 4.76
N LEU A 24 -8.40 12.48 5.28
CA LEU A 24 -8.83 13.78 5.77
C LEU A 24 -8.02 14.20 7.00
N LEU A 25 -7.79 13.29 7.94
CA LEU A 25 -6.88 13.49 9.07
C LEU A 25 -5.46 13.77 8.58
N PHE A 26 -4.96 13.02 7.59
CA PHE A 26 -3.62 13.21 7.06
C PHE A 26 -3.46 14.58 6.40
N ARG A 27 -4.48 15.08 5.70
CA ARG A 27 -4.48 16.45 5.16
C ARG A 27 -4.25 17.50 6.25
N ALA A 28 -4.90 17.34 7.40
CA ALA A 28 -4.76 18.25 8.54
C ALA A 28 -3.43 18.06 9.31
N LEU A 29 -2.93 16.82 9.38
CA LEU A 29 -1.81 16.43 10.22
C LEU A 29 -0.51 16.14 9.45
N LYS A 30 -0.44 16.41 8.15
CA LYS A 30 0.71 16.05 7.27
C LYS A 30 2.07 16.56 7.73
N ASN A 31 2.10 17.62 8.55
CA ASN A 31 3.33 18.23 9.08
C ASN A 31 3.74 17.64 10.44
N VAL A 32 2.96 16.72 11.00
CA VAL A 32 3.26 16.03 12.24
C VAL A 32 4.04 14.76 11.92
N GLU A 33 5.27 14.69 12.42
CA GLU A 33 6.09 13.49 12.34
C GLU A 33 5.88 12.63 13.58
N ARG A 34 5.63 11.31 13.40
CA ARG A 34 5.49 10.32 14.48
C ARG A 34 4.52 10.76 15.59
N GLY A 35 3.31 11.15 15.18
CA GLY A 35 2.26 11.55 16.10
C GLY A 35 1.68 10.39 16.90
N CYS A 36 0.64 10.72 17.67
CA CYS A 36 -0.07 9.79 18.55
C CYS A 36 -1.57 9.81 18.27
N TYR A 37 -2.21 8.65 18.30
CA TYR A 37 -3.65 8.48 18.18
C TYR A 37 -4.21 7.62 19.32
N VAL A 38 -5.51 7.77 19.56
CA VAL A 38 -6.30 6.86 20.40
C VAL A 38 -7.47 6.38 19.56
N ASP A 39 -7.64 5.06 19.47
CA ASP A 39 -8.63 4.39 18.63
C ASP A 39 -9.54 3.53 19.52
N VAL A 40 -10.77 3.99 19.71
CA VAL A 40 -11.80 3.28 20.48
C VAL A 40 -12.72 2.56 19.50
N GLY A 41 -12.76 1.23 19.58
CA GLY A 41 -13.40 0.39 18.57
C GLY A 41 -12.48 0.13 17.38
N ALA A 42 -11.22 -0.20 17.65
CA ALA A 42 -10.19 -0.28 16.61
C ALA A 42 -10.42 -1.39 15.57
N CYS A 43 -11.16 -2.45 15.92
CA CYS A 43 -11.59 -3.52 15.02
C CYS A 43 -10.45 -4.10 14.15
N ASP A 44 -10.68 -4.31 12.86
CA ASP A 44 -9.70 -4.86 11.93
C ASP A 44 -8.50 -3.90 11.77
N PRO A 45 -7.25 -4.37 12.01
CA PRO A 45 -6.07 -3.52 11.93
C PRO A 45 -5.75 -3.02 10.51
N GLN A 46 -6.39 -3.54 9.46
CA GLN A 46 -6.08 -3.21 8.07
C GLN A 46 -7.30 -2.74 7.28
N ARG A 47 -8.45 -3.40 7.43
CA ARG A 47 -9.67 -3.06 6.71
C ARG A 47 -10.45 -2.01 7.49
N ASP A 48 -10.90 -0.95 6.80
CA ASP A 48 -11.67 0.15 7.37
C ASP A 48 -10.94 0.89 8.53
N SER A 49 -9.63 0.67 8.68
CA SER A 49 -8.82 1.24 9.75
C SER A 49 -8.46 2.71 9.48
N VAL A 50 -8.86 3.58 10.40
CA VAL A 50 -8.51 5.02 10.39
C VAL A 50 -7.05 5.25 10.77
N THR A 51 -6.41 4.29 11.44
CA THR A 51 -5.07 4.42 12.04
C THR A 51 -3.96 3.75 11.23
N LYS A 52 -4.28 2.83 10.30
CA LYS A 52 -3.28 2.08 9.48
C LYS A 52 -2.30 2.95 8.73
N ALA A 53 -2.80 3.95 8.01
CA ALA A 53 -1.94 4.84 7.24
C ALA A 53 -0.96 5.62 8.13
N PHE A 54 -1.35 5.97 9.37
CA PHE A 54 -0.52 6.68 10.33
C PHE A 54 0.55 5.78 10.93
N TYR A 55 0.19 4.58 11.38
CA TYR A 55 1.12 3.60 11.94
C TYR A 55 2.25 3.23 10.97
N ASP A 56 1.91 3.01 9.69
CA ASP A 56 2.88 2.72 8.63
C ASP A 56 3.86 3.88 8.40
N ARG A 57 3.47 5.10 8.81
CA ARG A 57 4.27 6.32 8.77
C ARG A 57 4.97 6.62 10.11
N GLY A 58 5.03 5.64 11.00
CA GLY A 58 5.78 5.72 12.27
C GLY A 58 5.02 6.35 13.43
N TRP A 59 3.71 6.57 13.31
CA TRP A 59 2.87 7.01 14.42
C TRP A 59 2.60 5.86 15.39
N ARG A 60 2.39 6.16 16.67
CA ARG A 60 2.13 5.14 17.70
C ARG A 60 1.00 5.57 18.60
N GLY A 61 0.11 4.65 18.94
CA GLY A 61 -1.10 4.98 19.67
C GLY A 61 -1.60 3.88 20.58
N ILE A 62 -2.86 4.05 21.00
CA ILE A 62 -3.62 3.04 21.74
C ILE A 62 -4.77 2.55 20.88
N ASN A 63 -4.89 1.24 20.74
CA ASN A 63 -6.04 0.56 20.14
C ASN A 63 -6.84 -0.13 21.25
N ILE A 64 -8.12 0.22 21.39
CA ILE A 64 -9.04 -0.34 22.39
C ILE A 64 -10.09 -1.15 21.65
N GLU A 65 -10.07 -2.47 21.86
CA GLU A 65 -10.89 -3.41 21.11
C GLU A 65 -11.35 -4.59 21.99
N PRO A 66 -12.64 -4.68 22.35
CA PRO A 66 -13.14 -5.72 23.24
C PRO A 66 -13.19 -7.13 22.63
N VAL A 67 -13.38 -7.25 21.31
CA VAL A 67 -13.54 -8.53 20.61
C VAL A 67 -12.21 -9.26 20.55
N THR A 68 -12.20 -10.51 21.03
CA THR A 68 -10.96 -11.30 21.18
C THR A 68 -10.26 -11.53 19.84
N HIS A 69 -11.02 -11.73 18.77
CA HIS A 69 -10.50 -11.94 17.42
C HIS A 69 -9.72 -10.72 16.94
N TRP A 70 -10.38 -9.55 16.91
CA TRP A 70 -9.79 -8.28 16.47
C TRP A 70 -8.61 -7.85 17.33
N TYR A 71 -8.72 -7.96 18.65
CA TYR A 71 -7.61 -7.69 19.56
C TYR A 71 -6.35 -8.51 19.24
N LYS A 72 -6.49 -9.81 18.96
CA LYS A 72 -5.34 -10.66 18.60
C LYS A 72 -4.70 -10.23 17.29
N MET A 73 -5.50 -9.81 16.30
CA MET A 73 -4.99 -9.28 15.04
C MET A 73 -4.26 -7.96 15.27
N LEU A 74 -4.81 -7.05 16.07
CA LEU A 74 -4.16 -5.79 16.46
C LEU A 74 -2.81 -6.05 17.14
N VAL A 75 -2.72 -6.97 18.10
CA VAL A 75 -1.43 -7.33 18.73
C VAL A 75 -0.40 -7.85 17.72
N ALA A 76 -0.83 -8.64 16.74
CA ALA A 76 0.07 -9.22 15.74
C ALA A 76 0.54 -8.18 14.70
N GLU A 77 -0.36 -7.32 14.23
CA GLU A 77 -0.11 -6.37 13.15
C GLU A 77 0.40 -5.01 13.65
N ARG A 78 0.09 -4.65 14.91
CA ARG A 78 0.43 -3.39 15.58
C ARG A 78 1.30 -3.60 16.83
N PRO A 79 2.43 -4.33 16.75
CA PRO A 79 3.24 -4.66 17.92
C PRO A 79 3.84 -3.44 18.64
N ASP A 80 3.96 -2.30 17.96
CA ASP A 80 4.50 -1.08 18.55
C ASP A 80 3.41 -0.17 19.15
N ASP A 81 2.13 -0.47 18.92
CA ASP A 81 1.02 0.19 19.59
C ASP A 81 0.70 -0.48 20.94
N ILE A 82 0.00 0.26 21.79
CA ILE A 82 -0.62 -0.30 22.98
C ILE A 82 -1.98 -0.86 22.58
N ASN A 83 -2.11 -2.18 22.58
CA ASN A 83 -3.36 -2.86 22.23
C ASN A 83 -4.04 -3.36 23.50
N LEU A 84 -5.32 -3.02 23.71
CA LEU A 84 -6.05 -3.33 24.94
C LEU A 84 -7.37 -4.05 24.65
N GLN A 85 -7.55 -5.19 25.30
CA GLN A 85 -8.77 -6.00 25.20
C GLN A 85 -9.82 -5.59 26.25
N VAL A 86 -10.32 -4.37 26.16
CA VAL A 86 -11.32 -3.81 27.10
C VAL A 86 -12.35 -2.98 26.35
N LEU A 87 -13.49 -2.72 26.98
CA LEU A 87 -14.41 -1.67 26.55
C LEU A 87 -13.97 -0.32 27.13
N ALA A 88 -13.93 0.73 26.32
CA ALA A 88 -13.90 2.09 26.83
C ALA A 88 -15.31 2.48 27.32
N TRP A 89 -15.40 3.10 28.50
CA TRP A 89 -16.68 3.34 29.17
C TRP A 89 -16.65 4.58 30.09
N ASN A 90 -17.69 4.81 30.89
CA ASN A 90 -17.75 5.95 31.81
C ASN A 90 -17.19 5.66 33.24
N LYS A 91 -17.20 4.40 33.65
CA LYS A 91 -16.76 3.89 34.97
C LYS A 91 -16.20 2.46 34.82
N PRO A 92 -15.39 1.98 35.78
CA PRO A 92 -15.01 0.56 35.81
C PRO A 92 -16.25 -0.31 36.01
N ASP A 93 -16.45 -1.29 35.13
CA ASP A 93 -17.60 -2.20 35.19
C ASP A 93 -17.34 -3.52 34.46
N THR A 94 -18.29 -4.45 34.59
CA THR A 94 -18.43 -5.61 33.71
C THR A 94 -19.72 -5.46 32.91
N VAL A 95 -19.60 -5.32 31.59
CA VAL A 95 -20.71 -4.98 30.72
C VAL A 95 -21.06 -6.16 29.81
N PRO A 96 -22.36 -6.53 29.70
CA PRO A 96 -22.81 -7.47 28.69
C PRO A 96 -22.48 -6.95 27.29
N PHE A 97 -21.92 -7.82 26.47
CA PHE A 97 -21.48 -7.48 25.12
C PHE A 97 -21.98 -8.54 24.14
N PHE A 98 -22.44 -8.10 22.98
CA PHE A 98 -23.02 -8.96 21.95
C PHE A 98 -22.08 -8.93 20.74
N GLU A 99 -21.24 -9.96 20.65
CA GLU A 99 -20.24 -10.09 19.58
C GLU A 99 -20.91 -10.63 18.32
N VAL A 100 -20.80 -9.89 17.22
CA VAL A 100 -21.27 -10.30 15.89
C VAL A 100 -20.06 -10.80 15.11
N GLU A 101 -20.03 -12.10 14.80
CA GLU A 101 -18.87 -12.77 14.19
C GLU A 101 -18.39 -12.08 12.90
N ASP A 102 -17.07 -11.93 12.76
CA ASP A 102 -16.37 -11.36 11.59
C ASP A 102 -16.87 -9.98 11.10
N SER A 103 -17.46 -9.18 12.00
CA SER A 103 -17.99 -7.84 11.71
C SER A 103 -17.49 -6.75 12.67
N GLY A 104 -17.75 -5.48 12.32
CA GLY A 104 -17.59 -4.32 13.21
C GLY A 104 -18.78 -4.07 14.14
N LEU A 105 -19.92 -4.73 13.91
CA LEU A 105 -21.24 -4.39 14.50
C LEU A 105 -21.45 -4.87 15.94
N SER A 106 -20.38 -5.19 16.68
CA SER A 106 -20.51 -5.72 18.04
C SER A 106 -20.92 -4.63 19.02
N THR A 107 -21.97 -4.85 19.80
CA THR A 107 -22.65 -3.80 20.59
C THR A 107 -22.86 -4.19 22.05
N THR A 108 -23.07 -3.21 22.91
CA THR A 108 -23.58 -3.40 24.28
C THR A 108 -25.10 -3.40 24.37
N ASP A 109 -25.81 -3.00 23.30
CA ASP A 109 -27.28 -2.94 23.27
C ASP A 109 -27.91 -4.26 22.82
N GLU A 110 -28.60 -4.93 23.75
CA GLU A 110 -29.32 -6.18 23.47
C GLU A 110 -30.42 -6.02 22.41
N GLN A 111 -31.06 -4.85 22.31
CA GLN A 111 -32.09 -4.62 21.31
C GLN A 111 -31.50 -4.53 19.91
N GLN A 112 -30.37 -3.81 19.76
CA GLN A 112 -29.64 -3.78 18.50
C GLN A 112 -29.13 -5.17 18.10
N ALA A 113 -28.58 -5.94 19.05
CA ALA A 113 -28.18 -7.31 18.80
C ALA A 113 -29.34 -8.16 18.26
N LYS A 114 -30.54 -8.07 18.84
CA LYS A 114 -31.73 -8.76 18.32
C LYS A 114 -32.14 -8.32 16.92
N LEU A 115 -31.94 -7.04 16.58
CA LEU A 115 -32.18 -6.54 15.23
C LEU A 115 -31.17 -7.12 14.23
N TYR A 116 -29.90 -7.25 14.60
CA TYR A 116 -28.89 -7.89 13.77
C TYR A 116 -29.21 -9.37 13.54
N GLU A 117 -29.57 -10.12 14.59
CA GLU A 117 -29.97 -11.53 14.47
C GLU A 117 -31.18 -11.71 13.56
N ALA A 118 -32.10 -10.73 13.53
CA ALA A 118 -33.29 -10.77 12.69
C ALA A 118 -33.03 -10.34 11.22
N SER A 119 -32.02 -9.50 10.99
CA SER A 119 -31.73 -8.91 9.66
C SER A 119 -30.58 -9.59 8.93
N SER A 120 -29.75 -10.34 9.64
CA SER A 120 -28.62 -11.11 9.13
C SER A 120 -28.79 -12.60 9.49
N SER A 121 -27.95 -13.46 8.92
CA SER A 121 -27.79 -14.84 9.42
C SER A 121 -26.59 -14.95 10.37
N ASP A 122 -26.17 -13.82 10.96
CA ASP A 122 -24.94 -13.74 11.71
C ASP A 122 -25.12 -14.35 13.10
N MET A 123 -24.09 -15.05 13.56
CA MET A 123 -24.08 -15.63 14.90
C MET A 123 -23.74 -14.54 15.92
N ILE A 124 -24.64 -14.33 16.88
CA ILE A 124 -24.40 -13.41 17.99
C ILE A 124 -24.01 -14.18 19.24
N VAL A 125 -22.85 -13.85 19.78
CA VAL A 125 -22.35 -14.43 21.03
C VAL A 125 -22.42 -13.40 22.14
N ARG A 126 -23.23 -13.67 23.17
CA ARG A 126 -23.26 -12.84 24.37
C ARG A 126 -22.07 -13.18 25.27
N THR A 127 -21.22 -12.20 25.54
CA THR A 127 -20.07 -12.28 26.45
C THR A 127 -20.14 -11.19 27.51
N GLU A 128 -19.25 -11.24 28.49
CA GLU A 128 -19.10 -10.19 29.50
C GLU A 128 -17.71 -9.58 29.33
N LYS A 129 -17.63 -8.26 29.17
CA LYS A 129 -16.37 -7.54 28.91
C LYS A 129 -16.02 -6.65 30.09
N THR A 130 -14.72 -6.58 30.39
CA THR A 130 -14.20 -5.58 31.32
C THR A 130 -14.27 -4.22 30.66
N ALA A 131 -14.89 -3.27 31.35
CA ALA A 131 -15.04 -1.89 30.91
C ALA A 131 -14.22 -0.97 31.80
N LEU A 132 -13.50 -0.02 31.19
CA LEU A 132 -12.67 0.96 31.88
C LEU A 132 -12.92 2.38 31.37
N PRO A 133 -12.88 3.39 32.24
CA PRO A 133 -12.88 4.78 31.81
C PRO A 133 -11.69 5.08 30.92
N LEU A 134 -11.88 5.89 29.87
CA LEU A 134 -10.76 6.33 29.03
C LEU A 134 -9.72 7.08 29.86
N ARG A 135 -10.12 7.88 30.86
CA ARG A 135 -9.19 8.49 31.83
C ARG A 135 -8.30 7.47 32.55
N THR A 136 -8.79 6.27 32.87
CA THR A 136 -7.99 5.24 33.53
C THR A 136 -6.95 4.69 32.55
N ILE A 137 -7.40 4.30 31.35
CA ILE A 137 -6.54 3.76 30.29
C ILE A 137 -5.42 4.75 29.94
N LEU A 138 -5.77 6.01 29.70
CA LEU A 138 -4.81 7.04 29.32
C LEU A 138 -3.79 7.31 30.42
N ASN A 139 -4.22 7.37 31.69
CA ASN A 139 -3.31 7.58 32.83
C ASN A 139 -2.34 6.40 33.01
N GLU A 140 -2.81 5.16 32.88
CA GLU A 140 -1.96 3.95 33.02
C GLU A 140 -0.85 3.92 31.97
N HIS A 141 -1.12 4.44 30.78
CA HIS A 141 -0.18 4.49 29.67
C HIS A 141 0.52 5.84 29.49
N ASN A 142 0.33 6.77 30.42
CA ASN A 142 0.91 8.13 30.40
C ASN A 142 0.61 8.91 29.11
N ILE A 143 -0.57 8.71 28.53
CA ILE A 143 -1.04 9.48 27.37
C ILE A 143 -1.78 10.71 27.88
N GLN A 144 -1.16 11.88 27.66
CA GLN A 144 -1.74 13.18 28.01
C GLN A 144 -2.20 13.96 26.79
N GLU A 145 -1.68 13.63 25.61
CA GLU A 145 -2.02 14.28 24.36
C GLU A 145 -2.06 13.26 23.23
N ALA A 146 -3.00 13.43 22.31
CA ALA A 146 -3.08 12.72 21.05
C ALA A 146 -3.42 13.71 19.95
N HIS A 147 -2.95 13.45 18.74
CA HIS A 147 -3.25 14.31 17.59
C HIS A 147 -4.65 14.01 17.07
N PHE A 148 -5.13 12.77 17.21
CA PHE A 148 -6.55 12.48 17.06
C PHE A 148 -7.05 11.36 17.98
N LEU A 149 -8.33 11.44 18.31
CA LEU A 149 -9.12 10.40 18.96
C LEU A 149 -10.22 9.95 17.99
N LYS A 150 -10.25 8.67 17.63
CA LYS A 150 -11.37 8.05 16.92
C LYS A 150 -12.22 7.27 17.92
N ILE A 151 -13.53 7.47 17.86
CA ILE A 151 -14.53 6.72 18.61
C ILE A 151 -15.50 6.08 17.62
N ASP A 152 -15.59 4.77 17.70
CA ASP A 152 -16.54 3.92 17.01
C ASP A 152 -16.99 2.85 18.00
N ALA A 153 -18.09 3.10 18.74
CA ALA A 153 -18.46 2.27 19.87
C ALA A 153 -19.84 1.65 19.70
N GLU A 154 -20.31 1.59 18.45
CA GLU A 154 -21.56 0.93 18.03
C GLU A 154 -22.74 1.30 18.95
N GLY A 155 -22.87 2.61 19.24
CA GLY A 155 -23.94 3.19 20.06
C GLY A 155 -23.54 3.59 21.48
N SER A 156 -22.29 3.32 21.90
CA SER A 156 -21.77 3.64 23.24
C SER A 156 -20.92 4.92 23.31
N GLU A 157 -21.01 5.79 22.30
CA GLU A 157 -20.16 6.97 22.17
C GLU A 157 -20.30 7.92 23.37
N PHE A 158 -21.53 8.03 23.92
CA PHE A 158 -21.82 8.85 25.09
C PHE A 158 -21.05 8.37 26.34
N GLU A 159 -21.06 7.06 26.58
CA GLU A 159 -20.38 6.44 27.72
C GLU A 159 -18.86 6.58 27.59
N VAL A 160 -18.31 6.39 26.38
CA VAL A 160 -16.89 6.61 26.09
C VAL A 160 -16.49 8.05 26.41
N LEU A 161 -17.24 9.03 25.87
CA LEU A 161 -16.97 10.46 26.09
C LEU A 161 -17.09 10.87 27.57
N SER A 162 -18.08 10.33 28.28
CA SER A 162 -18.24 10.53 29.72
C SER A 162 -17.11 9.92 30.56
N GLY A 163 -16.32 9.02 29.98
CA GLY A 163 -15.13 8.42 30.57
C GLY A 163 -13.87 9.29 30.49
N ILE A 164 -13.89 10.37 29.71
CA ILE A 164 -12.73 11.21 29.43
C ILE A 164 -12.57 12.28 30.53
N ASP A 165 -11.32 12.53 30.93
CA ASP A 165 -10.97 13.72 31.72
C ASP A 165 -10.35 14.77 30.79
N PHE A 166 -11.20 15.63 30.22
CA PHE A 166 -10.80 16.68 29.28
C PHE A 166 -9.94 17.79 29.90
N SER A 167 -9.79 17.82 31.23
CA SER A 167 -8.83 18.71 31.88
C SER A 167 -7.39 18.22 31.77
N ARG A 168 -7.20 16.93 31.44
CA ARG A 168 -5.89 16.27 31.34
C ARG A 168 -5.58 15.75 29.94
N PHE A 169 -6.59 15.33 29.20
CA PHE A 169 -6.44 14.77 27.86
C PHE A 169 -7.25 15.58 26.86
N GLN A 170 -6.55 16.24 25.94
CA GLN A 170 -7.17 17.12 24.94
C GLN A 170 -6.65 16.78 23.55
N PRO A 171 -7.23 15.78 22.87
CA PRO A 171 -6.83 15.46 21.52
C PRO A 171 -7.03 16.64 20.57
N TRP A 172 -6.18 16.80 19.55
CA TRP A 172 -6.32 17.94 18.65
C TRP A 172 -7.58 17.84 17.78
N ILE A 173 -7.85 16.63 17.30
CA ILE A 173 -9.02 16.28 16.48
C ILE A 173 -9.77 15.12 17.14
N ILE A 174 -11.09 15.17 17.15
CA ILE A 174 -11.93 14.04 17.55
C ILE A 174 -12.81 13.64 16.37
N VAL A 175 -12.82 12.35 16.04
CA VAL A 175 -13.63 11.74 14.99
C VAL A 175 -14.56 10.74 15.65
N ILE A 176 -15.87 10.91 15.51
CA ILE A 176 -16.85 10.03 16.17
C ILE A 176 -17.88 9.57 15.14
N GLU A 177 -18.17 8.27 15.13
CA GLU A 177 -19.31 7.75 14.38
C GLU A 177 -20.61 8.35 14.93
N SER A 178 -21.48 8.82 14.03
CA SER A 178 -22.55 9.75 14.40
C SER A 178 -23.92 9.36 13.88
N LEU A 179 -24.05 8.12 13.41
CA LEU A 179 -25.30 7.51 12.98
C LEU A 179 -25.63 6.32 13.90
N GLU A 180 -26.89 5.98 14.02
CA GLU A 180 -27.28 4.68 14.58
C GLU A 180 -26.84 3.58 13.61
N PRO A 181 -26.39 2.42 14.12
CA PRO A 181 -25.85 1.35 13.28
C PRO A 181 -26.79 0.95 12.14
N LEU A 182 -26.21 0.74 10.95
CA LEU A 182 -26.91 0.35 9.72
C LEU A 182 -28.06 1.30 9.30
N SER A 183 -28.03 2.57 9.70
CA SER A 183 -29.07 3.55 9.38
C SER A 183 -28.51 4.92 9.00
N ASP A 184 -29.38 5.83 8.55
CA ASP A 184 -29.09 7.25 8.34
C ASP A 184 -29.60 8.13 9.50
N ILE A 185 -30.01 7.52 10.62
CA ILE A 185 -30.55 8.21 11.78
C ILE A 185 -29.39 8.80 12.60
N PRO A 186 -29.38 10.12 12.85
CA PRO A 186 -28.31 10.73 13.62
C PRO A 186 -28.30 10.29 15.09
N SER A 187 -27.13 9.91 15.61
CA SER A 187 -26.90 9.57 17.03
C SER A 187 -26.18 10.67 17.81
N TRP A 188 -25.58 11.65 17.12
CA TRP A 188 -24.74 12.68 17.73
C TRP A 188 -25.43 13.63 18.70
N GLU A 189 -26.76 13.77 18.62
CA GLU A 189 -27.53 14.62 19.55
C GLU A 189 -27.35 14.15 21.01
N LYS A 190 -27.10 12.84 21.21
CA LYS A 190 -26.87 12.25 22.53
C LYS A 190 -25.61 12.77 23.21
N TRP A 191 -24.59 13.18 22.45
CA TRP A 191 -23.25 13.41 23.01
C TRP A 191 -22.54 14.69 22.54
N HIS A 192 -22.98 15.36 21.48
CA HIS A 192 -22.25 16.52 20.92
C HIS A 192 -22.05 17.67 21.93
N HIS A 193 -23.00 17.86 22.85
CA HIS A 193 -22.95 18.89 23.88
C HIS A 193 -21.73 18.72 24.80
N ILE A 194 -21.31 17.47 25.07
CA ILE A 194 -20.10 17.18 25.87
C ILE A 194 -18.89 17.82 25.19
N LEU A 195 -18.75 17.68 23.88
CA LEU A 195 -17.61 18.23 23.15
C LEU A 195 -17.65 19.77 23.09
N GLU A 196 -18.82 20.35 22.84
CA GLU A 196 -18.98 21.81 22.80
C GLU A 196 -18.63 22.46 24.14
N GLU A 197 -19.07 21.88 25.26
CA GLU A 197 -18.75 22.34 26.61
C GLU A 197 -17.25 22.27 26.93
N GLN A 198 -16.52 21.35 26.28
CA GLN A 198 -15.06 21.20 26.42
C GLN A 198 -14.26 22.00 25.39
N GLY A 199 -14.93 22.86 24.61
CA GLY A 199 -14.28 23.76 23.66
C GLY A 199 -13.86 23.10 22.35
N TYR A 200 -14.53 22.01 21.94
CA TYR A 200 -14.39 21.42 20.61
C TYR A 200 -15.47 21.96 19.67
N ALA A 201 -15.05 22.34 18.46
CA ALA A 201 -15.97 22.83 17.44
C ALA A 201 -16.19 21.77 16.36
N PHE A 202 -17.45 21.54 15.99
CA PHE A 202 -17.80 20.72 14.83
C PHE A 202 -17.23 21.31 13.53
N ARG A 203 -16.69 20.46 12.66
CA ARG A 203 -16.02 20.88 11.42
C ARG A 203 -16.54 20.20 10.16
N TYR A 204 -16.74 18.89 10.21
CA TYR A 204 -17.06 18.13 9.01
C TYR A 204 -17.90 16.90 9.34
N PHE A 205 -18.79 16.53 8.44
CA PHE A 205 -19.54 15.27 8.47
C PHE A 205 -19.34 14.59 7.13
N ASP A 206 -18.79 13.38 7.14
CA ASP A 206 -18.44 12.64 5.92
C ASP A 206 -19.57 11.73 5.41
N GLY A 207 -20.72 11.75 6.08
CA GLY A 207 -21.83 10.83 5.84
C GLY A 207 -21.94 9.70 6.88
N LEU A 208 -20.94 9.54 7.75
CA LEU A 208 -20.92 8.56 8.84
C LEU A 208 -20.31 9.16 10.13
N ASN A 209 -19.13 9.75 10.01
CA ASN A 209 -18.34 10.32 11.09
C ASN A 209 -18.45 11.85 11.14
N ARG A 210 -18.47 12.38 12.36
CA ARG A 210 -18.31 13.82 12.63
C ARG A 210 -16.92 14.13 13.14
N PHE A 211 -16.32 15.17 12.58
CA PHE A 211 -15.00 15.68 12.93
C PHE A 211 -15.14 16.94 13.77
N TYR A 212 -14.39 16.98 14.86
CA TYR A 212 -14.31 18.12 15.77
C TYR A 212 -12.84 18.51 15.96
N THR A 213 -12.58 19.81 16.08
CA THR A 213 -11.23 20.33 16.38
C THR A 213 -11.24 21.05 17.72
N SER A 214 -10.18 20.84 18.51
CA SER A 214 -9.95 21.57 19.76
C SER A 214 -9.79 23.07 19.52
N SER A 215 -10.34 23.90 20.39
CA SER A 215 -10.10 25.35 20.40
C SER A 215 -8.63 25.75 20.64
N GLN A 216 -7.79 24.82 21.11
CA GLN A 216 -6.34 25.02 21.25
C GLN A 216 -5.59 24.91 19.93
N HIS A 217 -6.22 24.33 18.91
CA HIS A 217 -5.67 24.12 17.58
C HIS A 217 -6.54 24.77 16.48
N PRO A 218 -6.76 26.10 16.54
CA PRO A 218 -7.62 26.79 15.57
C PRO A 218 -7.08 26.70 14.14
N GLU A 219 -5.77 26.50 13.97
CA GLU A 219 -5.12 26.31 12.67
C GLU A 219 -5.61 25.07 11.91
N LEU A 220 -6.14 24.06 12.61
CA LEU A 220 -6.60 22.82 11.98
C LEU A 220 -7.94 23.01 11.26
N ALA A 221 -8.74 24.01 11.64
CA ALA A 221 -10.11 24.19 11.16
C ALA A 221 -10.19 24.32 9.62
N VAL A 222 -9.23 25.03 9.02
CA VAL A 222 -9.19 25.29 7.56
C VAL A 222 -9.12 23.99 6.74
N HIS A 223 -8.56 22.92 7.32
CA HIS A 223 -8.42 21.64 6.67
C HIS A 223 -9.71 20.83 6.60
N PHE A 224 -10.82 21.35 7.10
CA PHE A 224 -12.12 20.67 7.09
C PHE A 224 -13.22 21.46 6.36
N GLU A 225 -12.89 22.64 5.81
CA GLU A 225 -13.84 23.52 5.11
C GLU A 225 -14.28 22.98 3.74
N MET A 226 -13.50 22.06 3.16
CA MET A 226 -13.76 21.46 1.86
C MET A 226 -13.68 19.94 1.96
N PRO A 227 -14.43 19.17 1.15
CA PRO A 227 -14.24 17.74 1.05
C PRO A 227 -12.85 17.40 0.49
N LEU A 228 -12.47 16.12 0.56
CA LEU A 228 -11.32 15.61 -0.17
C LEU A 228 -11.53 15.76 -1.68
N THR A 229 -10.47 16.06 -2.42
CA THR A 229 -10.51 16.26 -3.87
C THR A 229 -9.34 15.57 -4.58
N HIS A 230 -9.28 15.69 -5.90
CA HIS A 230 -8.19 15.10 -6.71
C HIS A 230 -6.79 15.63 -6.33
N VAL A 231 -6.68 16.79 -5.69
CA VAL A 231 -5.38 17.36 -5.27
C VAL A 231 -4.77 16.64 -4.08
N ASP A 232 -5.56 15.84 -3.35
CA ASP A 232 -5.09 15.08 -2.19
C ASP A 232 -4.38 13.77 -2.61
N GLU A 233 -4.45 13.40 -3.90
CA GLU A 233 -3.77 12.23 -4.49
C GLU A 233 -4.01 10.91 -3.72
N ILE A 234 -5.25 10.68 -3.29
CA ILE A 234 -5.65 9.52 -2.48
C ILE A 234 -6.03 8.33 -3.35
N VAL A 235 -5.55 7.15 -2.98
CA VAL A 235 -5.98 5.85 -3.52
C VAL A 235 -6.45 4.97 -2.36
N SER A 236 -7.52 4.19 -2.53
CA SER A 236 -7.91 3.23 -1.49
C SER A 236 -6.92 2.05 -1.44
N SER A 237 -6.79 1.42 -0.27
CA SER A 237 -5.97 0.22 -0.09
C SER A 237 -6.42 -0.92 -1.00
N ARG A 238 -7.73 -1.02 -1.26
CA ARG A 238 -8.32 -1.96 -2.21
C ARG A 238 -7.91 -1.67 -3.65
N GLU A 239 -8.04 -0.43 -4.12
CA GLU A 239 -7.60 -0.06 -5.48
C GLU A 239 -6.11 -0.29 -5.65
N ASN A 240 -5.31 0.08 -4.64
CA ASN A 240 -3.88 -0.15 -4.65
C ASN A 240 -3.55 -1.64 -4.73
N ARG A 241 -4.19 -2.51 -3.94
CA ARG A 241 -4.01 -3.96 -3.98
C ARG A 241 -4.40 -4.55 -5.33
N LEU A 242 -5.57 -4.18 -5.86
CA LEU A 242 -6.04 -4.65 -7.17
C LEU A 242 -5.10 -4.23 -8.29
N ALA A 243 -4.52 -3.02 -8.23
CA ALA A 243 -3.53 -2.59 -9.21
C ALA A 243 -2.29 -3.49 -9.19
N HIS A 244 -1.78 -3.87 -8.01
CA HIS A 244 -0.67 -4.82 -7.88
C HIS A 244 -1.06 -6.22 -8.38
N GLU A 245 -2.24 -6.73 -8.02
CA GLU A 245 -2.73 -8.04 -8.48
C GLU A 245 -2.88 -8.10 -10.00
N VAL A 246 -3.34 -7.02 -10.65
CA VAL A 246 -3.43 -6.94 -12.11
C VAL A 246 -2.05 -7.04 -12.76
N VAL A 247 -1.04 -6.36 -12.21
CA VAL A 247 0.35 -6.45 -12.69
C VAL A 247 0.86 -7.89 -12.56
N GLU A 248 0.63 -8.51 -11.42
CA GLU A 248 1.02 -9.90 -11.14
C GLU A 248 0.34 -10.91 -12.07
N LEU A 249 -0.96 -10.77 -12.29
CA LEU A 249 -1.71 -11.64 -13.20
C LEU A 249 -1.27 -11.47 -14.64
N ARG A 250 -1.03 -10.23 -15.11
CA ARG A 250 -0.51 -9.96 -16.45
C ARG A 250 0.86 -10.62 -16.65
N ARG A 251 1.74 -10.55 -15.65
CA ARG A 251 3.02 -11.26 -15.65
C ARG A 251 2.83 -12.78 -15.77
N LYS A 252 1.95 -13.38 -14.97
CA LYS A 252 1.67 -14.83 -15.03
C LYS A 252 1.12 -15.27 -16.40
N VAL A 253 0.22 -14.47 -16.99
CA VAL A 253 -0.30 -14.73 -18.34
C VAL A 253 0.82 -14.70 -19.37
N PHE A 254 1.69 -13.68 -19.32
CA PHE A 254 2.85 -13.58 -20.20
C PHE A 254 3.76 -14.83 -20.12
N LEU A 255 4.10 -15.27 -18.90
CA LEU A 255 4.93 -16.46 -18.70
C LEU A 255 4.30 -17.71 -19.32
N LEU A 256 3.00 -17.92 -19.12
CA LEU A 256 2.26 -19.08 -19.65
C LEU A 256 2.14 -19.06 -21.18
N GLU A 257 1.94 -17.90 -21.79
CA GLU A 257 1.89 -17.75 -23.25
C GLU A 257 3.24 -18.14 -23.89
N VAL A 258 4.34 -17.68 -23.31
CA VAL A 258 5.69 -17.98 -23.82
C VAL A 258 6.06 -19.46 -23.63
N GLN A 259 5.58 -20.13 -22.57
CA GLN A 259 5.78 -21.56 -22.35
C GLN A 259 5.10 -22.43 -23.41
N LYS A 260 3.87 -22.09 -23.83
CA LYS A 260 3.13 -22.87 -24.83
C LYS A 260 3.84 -22.95 -26.17
N ASP A 261 4.60 -21.91 -26.51
CA ASP A 261 5.26 -21.78 -27.82
C ASP A 261 6.70 -22.30 -27.84
N ALA A 262 7.27 -22.72 -26.70
CA ALA A 262 8.66 -23.18 -26.64
C ALA A 262 8.82 -24.62 -26.15
N SER A 263 9.24 -25.49 -27.08
CA SER A 263 10.09 -26.62 -26.75
C SER A 263 11.49 -26.12 -26.41
N THR A 264 12.15 -26.77 -25.44
CA THR A 264 13.52 -26.54 -24.95
C THR A 264 13.62 -25.60 -23.73
N ILE A 265 13.48 -26.21 -22.56
CA ILE A 265 14.00 -25.71 -21.28
C ILE A 265 15.33 -26.44 -21.08
N ASP A 266 16.45 -25.79 -21.38
CA ASP A 266 17.77 -26.34 -21.06
C ASP A 266 18.25 -25.77 -19.73
N CYS A 267 18.82 -26.61 -18.88
CA CYS A 267 19.40 -26.19 -17.62
C CYS A 267 20.56 -25.18 -17.85
N LEU A 268 20.44 -23.99 -17.27
CA LEU A 268 21.54 -23.03 -17.22
C LEU A 268 22.59 -23.49 -16.20
N VAL A 269 23.87 -23.38 -16.57
CA VAL A 269 24.98 -23.70 -15.68
C VAL A 269 25.35 -22.46 -14.89
N GLU A 270 25.34 -22.54 -13.55
CA GLU A 270 25.92 -21.48 -12.74
C GLU A 270 27.42 -21.38 -12.98
N ARG A 271 27.84 -20.29 -13.64
CA ARG A 271 29.25 -19.96 -13.86
C ARG A 271 29.66 -18.87 -12.88
N GLN A 272 30.61 -19.19 -11.99
CA GLN A 272 31.28 -18.20 -11.14
C GLN A 272 32.35 -17.47 -11.95
N GLY A 273 32.48 -16.15 -11.75
CA GLY A 273 33.54 -15.34 -12.33
C GLY A 273 33.22 -13.85 -12.48
N GLU A 274 34.02 -13.13 -13.28
CA GLU A 274 33.90 -11.68 -13.45
C GLU A 274 32.59 -11.32 -14.18
N SER A 275 31.89 -10.30 -13.70
CA SER A 275 30.67 -9.77 -14.33
C SER A 275 30.92 -8.36 -14.86
N LEU A 276 30.81 -8.20 -16.18
CA LEU A 276 30.89 -6.92 -16.87
C LEU A 276 29.50 -6.33 -17.06
N LYS A 277 29.27 -5.13 -16.53
CA LYS A 277 28.04 -4.36 -16.72
C LYS A 277 28.07 -3.51 -17.99
N PRO A 278 26.90 -3.12 -18.54
CA PRO A 278 26.83 -2.22 -19.68
C PRO A 278 27.47 -0.86 -19.37
N ILE A 279 28.23 -0.32 -20.30
CA ILE A 279 28.87 1.00 -20.19
C ILE A 279 28.14 2.09 -21.00
N ALA A 280 27.31 1.68 -21.98
CA ALA A 280 26.43 2.57 -22.71
C ALA A 280 25.21 1.79 -23.22
N ARG A 281 24.11 2.51 -23.50
CA ARG A 281 22.87 1.94 -24.02
C ARG A 281 22.21 2.86 -25.03
N GLY A 282 21.46 2.30 -25.97
CA GLY A 282 20.63 3.06 -26.91
C GLY A 282 19.39 2.28 -27.33
N GLY A 283 18.30 2.98 -27.65
CA GLY A 283 17.00 2.35 -27.92
C GLY A 283 16.31 1.79 -26.67
N TRP A 284 16.57 2.35 -25.50
CA TRP A 284 15.92 2.00 -24.25
C TRP A 284 15.29 3.26 -23.65
N TYR A 285 14.12 3.12 -23.03
CA TYR A 285 13.54 4.18 -22.21
C TYR A 285 14.26 4.30 -20.87
N GLU A 286 13.89 5.33 -20.10
CA GLU A 286 14.35 5.48 -18.73
C GLU A 286 13.96 4.28 -17.88
N GLU A 287 14.79 4.01 -16.87
CA GLU A 287 14.56 2.94 -15.91
C GLU A 287 13.35 3.26 -15.03
N GLU A 288 12.47 2.28 -14.88
CA GLU A 288 11.23 2.33 -14.10
C GLU A 288 11.38 1.49 -12.83
N ASP A 289 10.80 1.99 -11.74
CA ASP A 289 10.72 1.27 -10.47
C ASP A 289 9.40 0.49 -10.40
N HIS A 290 9.49 -0.83 -10.37
CA HIS A 290 8.36 -1.75 -10.26
C HIS A 290 8.19 -2.30 -8.83
N GLY A 291 8.80 -1.64 -7.83
CA GLY A 291 8.76 -2.02 -6.43
C GLY A 291 9.75 -3.13 -6.09
N ALA A 292 9.54 -4.33 -6.63
CA ALA A 292 10.40 -5.48 -6.37
C ALA A 292 11.70 -5.47 -7.21
N TYR A 293 11.71 -4.74 -8.32
CA TYR A 293 12.83 -4.66 -9.26
C TYR A 293 12.79 -3.34 -10.04
N LYS A 294 13.92 -2.98 -10.63
CA LYS A 294 14.02 -1.87 -11.59
C LYS A 294 14.24 -2.44 -12.98
N ALA A 295 13.54 -1.89 -13.96
CA ALA A 295 13.63 -2.38 -15.34
C ALA A 295 13.50 -1.27 -16.36
N LEU A 296 13.94 -1.54 -17.58
CA LEU A 296 13.88 -0.62 -18.71
C LEU A 296 13.16 -1.27 -19.89
N TRP A 297 12.27 -0.51 -20.51
CA TRP A 297 11.61 -0.89 -21.74
C TRP A 297 12.52 -0.63 -22.94
N SER A 298 12.58 -1.58 -23.88
CA SER A 298 13.17 -1.36 -25.20
C SER A 298 12.21 -0.54 -26.07
N GLY A 299 12.74 0.36 -26.91
CA GLY A 299 11.96 1.21 -27.83
C GLY A 299 12.56 2.61 -28.00
N PRO A 300 11.96 3.49 -28.84
CA PRO A 300 10.72 3.30 -29.61
C PRO A 300 10.89 2.48 -30.90
N THR A 301 12.12 2.17 -31.29
CA THR A 301 12.43 1.33 -32.44
C THR A 301 12.40 -0.14 -32.09
N ASN A 302 12.37 -0.99 -33.11
CA ASN A 302 12.46 -2.44 -32.98
C ASN A 302 13.86 -2.96 -32.60
N GLU A 303 14.81 -2.05 -32.37
CA GLU A 303 16.20 -2.36 -32.10
C GLU A 303 16.69 -1.51 -30.92
N SER A 304 17.39 -2.18 -30.02
CA SER A 304 18.00 -1.62 -28.82
C SER A 304 19.35 -2.27 -28.60
N TRP A 305 20.32 -1.55 -28.04
CA TRP A 305 21.67 -2.06 -27.86
C TRP A 305 22.28 -1.67 -26.53
N LEU A 306 23.23 -2.47 -26.08
CA LEU A 306 24.08 -2.27 -24.92
C LEU A 306 25.53 -2.46 -25.33
N ASP A 307 26.39 -1.50 -24.97
CA ASP A 307 27.83 -1.65 -25.15
C ASP A 307 28.44 -2.14 -23.84
N PHE A 308 29.35 -3.12 -23.95
CA PHE A 308 30.16 -3.64 -22.87
C PHE A 308 31.63 -3.44 -23.18
N ARG A 309 32.49 -3.49 -22.16
CA ARG A 309 33.93 -3.67 -22.38
C ARG A 309 34.19 -5.05 -22.96
N THR A 310 35.14 -5.16 -23.87
CA THR A 310 35.54 -6.46 -24.44
C THR A 310 36.12 -7.37 -23.35
N PRO A 311 35.58 -8.60 -23.16
CA PRO A 311 36.16 -9.59 -22.25
C PRO A 311 37.61 -9.88 -22.58
N GLN A 312 38.48 -9.92 -21.57
CA GLN A 312 39.90 -10.30 -21.72
C GLN A 312 40.09 -11.83 -21.60
N SER A 313 39.12 -12.60 -22.08
CA SER A 313 39.09 -14.06 -22.05
C SER A 313 38.56 -14.59 -23.38
N ASP A 314 38.98 -15.79 -23.78
CA ASP A 314 38.41 -16.51 -24.93
C ASP A 314 37.01 -17.06 -24.63
N GLU A 315 36.63 -17.09 -23.35
CA GLU A 315 35.30 -17.48 -22.91
C GLU A 315 34.56 -16.29 -22.29
N GLY A 316 33.39 -15.98 -22.85
CA GLY A 316 32.47 -15.00 -22.30
C GLY A 316 31.03 -15.40 -22.59
N TYR A 317 30.14 -15.12 -21.64
CA TYR A 317 28.73 -15.47 -21.72
C TYR A 317 27.89 -14.22 -21.50
N LEU A 318 27.10 -13.85 -22.50
CA LEU A 318 26.08 -12.83 -22.32
C LEU A 318 24.94 -13.43 -21.51
N ARG A 319 24.58 -12.79 -20.40
CA ARG A 319 23.44 -13.13 -19.56
C ARG A 319 22.52 -11.92 -19.45
N PHE A 320 21.24 -12.10 -19.75
CA PHE A 320 20.25 -11.04 -19.63
C PHE A 320 18.89 -11.60 -19.21
N HIS A 321 18.12 -10.80 -18.50
CA HIS A 321 16.86 -11.22 -17.89
C HIS A 321 15.70 -10.35 -18.41
N ILE A 322 14.71 -11.00 -19.02
CA ILE A 322 13.53 -10.33 -19.56
C ILE A 322 12.36 -10.67 -18.67
N VAL A 323 11.86 -9.65 -17.98
CA VAL A 323 10.79 -9.77 -17.00
C VAL A 323 9.43 -9.87 -17.68
N SER A 324 9.21 -9.10 -18.75
CA SER A 324 7.91 -9.02 -19.41
C SER A 324 8.01 -8.49 -20.85
N ALA A 325 6.92 -8.61 -21.58
CA ALA A 325 6.61 -7.85 -22.79
C ALA A 325 5.10 -7.60 -22.85
N LEU A 326 4.63 -6.67 -23.68
CA LEU A 326 3.19 -6.44 -23.84
C LEU A 326 2.48 -7.64 -24.49
N LYS A 327 3.21 -8.40 -25.31
CA LYS A 327 2.76 -9.65 -25.91
C LYS A 327 3.88 -10.66 -26.00
N ALA A 328 3.56 -11.95 -25.83
CA ALA A 328 4.52 -13.05 -25.96
C ALA A 328 5.29 -13.03 -27.29
N GLU A 329 4.65 -12.64 -28.40
CA GLU A 329 5.26 -12.56 -29.74
C GLU A 329 6.49 -11.64 -29.81
N GLN A 330 6.58 -10.63 -28.94
CA GLN A 330 7.75 -9.75 -28.87
C GLN A 330 8.98 -10.49 -28.35
N LEU A 331 8.81 -11.31 -27.31
CA LEU A 331 9.88 -12.14 -26.78
C LEU A 331 10.19 -13.30 -27.74
N LEU A 332 9.18 -13.93 -28.35
CA LEU A 332 9.37 -15.04 -29.29
C LEU A 332 10.06 -14.61 -30.59
N SER A 333 9.95 -13.34 -30.97
CA SER A 333 10.65 -12.78 -32.13
C SER A 333 12.04 -12.21 -31.81
N LEU A 334 12.48 -12.28 -30.54
CA LEU A 334 13.75 -11.72 -30.12
C LEU A 334 14.93 -12.33 -30.87
N LYS A 335 15.80 -11.48 -31.38
CA LYS A 335 17.08 -11.83 -31.97
C LYS A 335 18.17 -11.03 -31.29
N VAL A 336 19.25 -11.70 -30.90
CA VAL A 336 20.39 -11.09 -30.22
C VAL A 336 21.62 -11.23 -31.10
N THR A 337 22.41 -10.17 -31.21
CA THR A 337 23.68 -10.18 -31.95
C THR A 337 24.79 -9.55 -31.12
N ALA A 338 26.02 -10.03 -31.28
CA ALA A 338 27.24 -9.39 -30.78
C ALA A 338 28.03 -8.84 -31.96
N ASN A 339 28.24 -7.52 -32.01
CA ASN A 339 28.92 -6.84 -33.12
C ASN A 339 28.34 -7.23 -34.50
N GLY A 340 27.02 -7.43 -34.58
CA GLY A 340 26.29 -7.84 -35.78
C GLY A 340 26.31 -9.34 -36.08
N GLN A 341 27.06 -10.17 -35.33
CA GLN A 341 27.03 -11.62 -35.45
C GLN A 341 25.89 -12.21 -34.60
N PRO A 342 25.01 -13.07 -35.16
CA PRO A 342 23.94 -13.70 -34.40
C PRO A 342 24.45 -14.52 -33.22
N LEU A 343 23.79 -14.38 -32.08
CA LEU A 343 24.00 -15.20 -30.90
C LEU A 343 22.86 -16.21 -30.75
N ASN A 344 23.23 -17.48 -30.63
CA ASN A 344 22.30 -18.51 -30.15
C ASN A 344 22.29 -18.45 -28.63
N TYR A 345 21.10 -18.34 -28.05
CA TYR A 345 20.90 -18.29 -26.60
C TYR A 345 19.91 -19.36 -26.17
N THR A 346 20.10 -19.85 -24.96
CA THR A 346 19.09 -20.63 -24.24
C THR A 346 18.32 -19.69 -23.33
N ARG A 347 17.14 -20.12 -22.89
CA ARG A 347 16.37 -19.41 -21.87
C ARG A 347 15.79 -20.37 -20.85
N VAL A 348 15.72 -19.93 -19.61
CA VAL A 348 15.07 -20.63 -18.50
C VAL A 348 14.12 -19.67 -17.83
N GLN A 349 12.93 -20.16 -17.51
CA GLN A 349 11.97 -19.39 -16.73
C GLN A 349 12.34 -19.46 -15.24
N ASP A 350 12.29 -18.32 -14.57
CA ASP A 350 12.29 -18.23 -13.12
C ASP A 350 10.97 -17.61 -12.61
N GLU A 351 10.92 -17.19 -11.35
CA GLU A 351 9.72 -16.59 -10.75
C GLU A 351 9.39 -15.21 -11.33
N LEU A 352 10.38 -14.49 -11.86
CA LEU A 352 10.25 -13.11 -12.29
C LEU A 352 10.06 -12.99 -13.80
N GLY A 353 10.73 -13.83 -14.59
CA GLY A 353 10.76 -13.72 -16.04
C GLY A 353 11.48 -14.88 -16.72
N PHE A 354 12.26 -14.52 -17.74
CA PHE A 354 13.07 -15.44 -18.51
C PHE A 354 14.53 -14.99 -18.48
N LEU A 355 15.36 -15.85 -17.91
CA LEU A 355 16.80 -15.69 -17.92
C LEU A 355 17.37 -16.28 -19.19
N HIS A 356 18.12 -15.47 -19.93
CA HIS A 356 18.75 -15.85 -21.18
C HIS A 356 20.26 -15.91 -21.02
N GLU A 357 20.88 -16.90 -21.65
CA GLU A 357 22.34 -17.04 -21.70
C GLU A 357 22.81 -17.39 -23.11
N ALA A 358 23.87 -16.71 -23.57
CA ALA A 358 24.47 -16.94 -24.88
C ALA A 358 26.00 -16.98 -24.76
N LYS A 359 26.65 -17.99 -25.35
CA LYS A 359 28.11 -17.98 -25.48
C LYS A 359 28.50 -16.92 -26.51
N LEU A 360 29.38 -16.02 -26.13
CA LEU A 360 29.97 -15.05 -27.04
C LEU A 360 30.97 -15.75 -27.96
N THR A 361 30.79 -15.61 -29.28
CA THR A 361 31.69 -16.18 -30.29
C THR A 361 32.14 -15.09 -31.26
N GLY A 362 33.35 -15.23 -31.80
CA GLY A 362 33.86 -14.32 -32.84
C GLY A 362 34.19 -12.90 -32.40
N ILE A 363 34.35 -12.65 -31.09
CA ILE A 363 34.78 -11.35 -30.57
C ILE A 363 36.29 -11.20 -30.77
N ARG A 364 36.71 -10.12 -31.45
CA ARG A 364 38.13 -9.86 -31.68
C ARG A 364 38.71 -9.07 -30.50
N ARG A 365 39.87 -9.52 -30.00
CA ARG A 365 40.54 -8.92 -28.83
C ARG A 365 41.08 -7.50 -29.08
N ASP A 366 41.20 -7.07 -30.33
CA ASP A 366 41.60 -5.72 -30.71
C ASP A 366 40.47 -4.69 -30.57
N GLN A 367 39.22 -5.14 -30.38
CA GLN A 367 38.08 -4.27 -30.13
C GLN A 367 38.05 -3.85 -28.66
N THR A 368 37.78 -2.58 -28.39
CA THR A 368 37.65 -2.05 -27.01
C THR A 368 36.26 -2.28 -26.42
N THR A 369 35.25 -2.40 -27.28
CA THR A 369 33.86 -2.62 -26.88
C THR A 369 33.18 -3.73 -27.68
N VAL A 370 32.19 -4.35 -27.04
CA VAL A 370 31.29 -5.33 -27.64
C VAL A 370 29.89 -4.76 -27.57
N ARG A 371 29.27 -4.54 -28.72
CA ARG A 371 27.88 -4.13 -28.83
C ARG A 371 26.98 -5.35 -28.88
N ILE A 372 26.10 -5.47 -27.90
CA ILE A 372 25.01 -6.43 -27.91
C ILE A 372 23.77 -5.71 -28.41
N THR A 373 23.19 -6.20 -29.50
CA THR A 373 21.97 -5.64 -30.09
C THR A 373 20.83 -6.63 -29.93
N PHE A 374 19.73 -6.15 -29.37
CA PHE A 374 18.45 -6.83 -29.20
C PHE A 374 17.49 -6.30 -30.26
N ARG A 375 16.93 -7.20 -31.06
CA ARG A 375 15.97 -6.85 -32.11
C ARG A 375 14.70 -7.69 -31.95
N ILE A 376 13.56 -7.04 -31.99
CA ILE A 376 12.23 -7.67 -32.01
C ILE A 376 11.50 -7.31 -33.31
N ASN A 377 10.43 -8.00 -33.65
CA ASN A 377 9.69 -7.69 -34.88
C ASN A 377 8.84 -6.41 -34.78
N THR A 378 8.27 -6.14 -33.60
CA THR A 378 7.29 -5.06 -33.41
C THR A 378 7.31 -4.54 -31.98
N THR A 379 7.22 -3.22 -31.81
CA THR A 379 6.84 -2.57 -30.55
C THR A 379 5.33 -2.34 -30.50
N PHE A 380 4.70 -2.51 -29.33
CA PHE A 380 3.28 -2.16 -29.13
C PHE A 380 3.16 -0.93 -28.24
N ARG A 381 2.10 -0.13 -28.46
CA ARG A 381 1.74 0.93 -27.52
C ARG A 381 0.70 0.39 -26.55
N PRO A 382 0.87 0.56 -25.23
CA PRO A 382 -0.16 0.19 -24.27
C PRO A 382 -1.54 0.78 -24.60
N ARG A 383 -1.59 2.03 -25.09
CA ARG A 383 -2.82 2.69 -25.53
C ARG A 383 -3.55 2.01 -26.70
N ASP A 384 -2.82 1.34 -27.58
CA ASP A 384 -3.40 0.64 -28.73
C ASP A 384 -4.00 -0.71 -28.31
N LEU A 385 -3.57 -1.25 -27.17
CA LEU A 385 -4.10 -2.48 -26.56
C LEU A 385 -5.24 -2.17 -25.57
N HIS A 386 -5.16 -1.03 -24.89
CA HIS A 386 -6.10 -0.58 -23.87
C HIS A 386 -6.36 0.92 -24.05
N ALA A 387 -7.56 1.28 -24.49
CA ALA A 387 -7.91 2.67 -24.83
C ALA A 387 -7.71 3.67 -23.68
N GLU A 388 -7.81 3.21 -22.43
CA GLU A 388 -7.63 4.01 -21.21
C GLU A 388 -6.17 4.25 -20.84
N SER A 389 -5.22 3.50 -21.42
CA SER A 389 -3.81 3.69 -21.13
C SER A 389 -3.32 5.05 -21.65
N LEU A 390 -2.72 5.83 -20.76
CA LEU A 390 -2.08 7.10 -21.09
C LEU A 390 -0.69 6.92 -21.73
N ASP A 391 -0.09 5.73 -21.60
CA ASP A 391 1.22 5.44 -22.18
C ASP A 391 1.12 5.26 -23.71
N ARG A 392 1.81 6.15 -24.42
CA ARG A 392 1.86 6.23 -25.89
C ARG A 392 3.19 5.73 -26.47
N ARG A 393 4.12 5.29 -25.61
CA ARG A 393 5.44 4.79 -26.02
C ARG A 393 5.27 3.50 -26.80
N GLY A 394 6.10 3.30 -27.84
CA GLY A 394 6.24 2.00 -28.47
C GLY A 394 7.16 1.14 -27.60
N LEU A 395 6.60 0.17 -26.90
CA LEU A 395 7.30 -0.70 -25.94
C LEU A 395 7.59 -2.06 -26.57
N GLY A 396 8.83 -2.52 -26.38
CA GLY A 396 9.29 -3.84 -26.80
C GLY A 396 9.34 -4.86 -25.66
N ILE A 397 10.54 -5.22 -25.22
CA ILE A 397 10.80 -6.08 -24.05
C ILE A 397 11.12 -5.23 -22.82
N LEU A 398 10.75 -5.73 -21.64
CA LEU A 398 11.12 -5.17 -20.34
C LEU A 398 12.27 -5.99 -19.76
N MET A 399 13.42 -5.33 -19.56
CA MET A 399 14.65 -5.96 -19.11
C MET A 399 15.14 -5.30 -17.82
N ASP A 400 15.41 -6.09 -16.79
CA ASP A 400 15.93 -5.62 -15.48
C ASP A 400 17.46 -5.79 -15.38
N GLN A 401 18.04 -6.78 -16.06
CA GLN A 401 19.46 -7.06 -15.98
C GLN A 401 20.06 -7.52 -17.31
N ALA A 402 21.27 -7.05 -17.58
CA ALA A 402 22.16 -7.61 -18.60
C ALA A 402 23.63 -7.50 -18.14
N GLU A 403 24.41 -8.55 -18.38
CA GLU A 403 25.83 -8.63 -18.04
C GLU A 403 26.58 -9.60 -18.96
N ILE A 404 27.90 -9.44 -19.05
CA ILE A 404 28.77 -10.47 -19.62
C ILE A 404 29.53 -11.14 -18.48
N ARG A 405 29.35 -12.46 -18.34
CA ARG A 405 30.10 -13.29 -17.39
C ARG A 405 31.33 -13.91 -18.04
N ILE A 406 32.45 -13.81 -17.35
CA ILE A 406 33.72 -14.43 -17.74
C ILE A 406 34.00 -15.54 -16.72
N PRO A 407 33.97 -16.82 -17.11
CA PRO A 407 34.32 -17.93 -16.22
C PRO A 407 35.75 -17.80 -15.71
N VAL A 408 35.98 -18.22 -14.46
CA VAL A 408 37.34 -18.35 -13.88
C VAL A 408 38.01 -19.64 -14.32
#